data_AF-A0A1G5MFC1-F1
#
_entry.id   AF-A0A1G5MFC1-F1
#
_cell.length_a   1.000
_cell.length_b   1.000
_cell.length_c   1.000
_cell.angle_alpha   90.00
_cell.angle_beta   90.00
_cell.angle_gamma   90.00
#
_symmetry.space_group_name_H-M   'P 1'
#
loop_
_entity.id
_entity.type
_entity.pdbx_description
1 polymer ?
#
loop_
_entity_poly.entity_id
_entity_poly.type
_entity_poly.pdbx_seq_one_letter_code
_entity_poly.pdbx_strand_id
1 'polypeptide(L)' 'MKTVYTVSEDERLDRLAKAIYGTEQGGTVEALLNANPGLAAKGMIVPAGTELVIPEQVAAEEPALVRPWD' A
#
# COMPACT_ATOMS: atom_id res chain seq x y z
N MET A 1 -8.58 11.05 9.61
CA MET A 1 -7.33 11.58 10.21
C MET A 1 -6.13 10.92 9.54
N LYS A 2 -4.91 11.46 9.67
CA LYS A 2 -3.71 10.89 9.01
C LYS A 2 -2.97 10.03 10.03
N THR A 3 -3.12 8.71 9.97
CA THR A 3 -2.42 7.79 10.88
C THR A 3 -1.01 7.56 10.36
N VAL A 4 -0.01 7.63 11.24
CA VAL A 4 1.38 7.31 10.91
C VAL A 4 1.71 5.93 11.44
N TYR A 5 2.32 5.10 10.61
CA TYR A 5 2.79 3.77 10.95
C TYR A 5 4.29 3.69 10.75
N THR A 6 5.01 3.26 11.78
CA THR A 6 6.45 3.03 11.71
C THR A 6 6.71 1.59 11.32
N VAL A 7 7.43 1.41 10.22
CA VAL A 7 7.85 0.08 9.74
C VAL A 7 8.81 -0.54 10.77
N SER A 8 8.50 -1.73 11.27
CA SER A 8 9.29 -2.39 12.32
C SER A 8 10.52 -3.13 11.79
N GLU A 9 10.44 -3.66 10.58
CA GLU A 9 11.49 -4.45 9.93
C GLU A 9 11.53 -4.16 8.44
N ASP A 10 12.67 -4.45 7.80
CA ASP A 10 12.82 -4.32 6.36
C ASP A 10 11.84 -5.24 5.63
N GLU A 11 10.81 -4.66 5.01
CA GLU A 11 9.72 -5.45 4.43
C GLU A 11 9.20 -4.84 3.12
N ARG A 12 8.60 -5.69 2.28
CA ARG A 12 7.99 -5.28 1.01
C ARG A 12 6.70 -4.50 1.26
N LEU A 13 6.48 -3.49 0.40
CA LEU A 13 5.33 -2.60 0.53
C LEU A 13 3.97 -3.31 0.40
N ASP A 14 3.86 -4.34 -0.42
CA ASP A 14 2.63 -5.16 -0.57
C ASP A 14 2.28 -5.92 0.71
N ARG A 15 3.28 -6.45 1.41
CA ARG A 15 3.08 -7.10 2.71
C ARG A 15 2.72 -6.11 3.80
N LEU A 16 3.31 -4.91 3.78
CA LEU A 16 2.90 -3.82 4.68
C LEU A 16 1.44 -3.42 4.41
N ALA A 17 1.04 -3.29 3.14
CA ALA A 17 -0.35 -3.05 2.77
C ALA A 17 -1.28 -4.15 3.30
N LYS A 18 -0.92 -5.43 3.15
CA LYS A 18 -1.66 -6.55 3.72
C LYS A 18 -1.75 -6.49 5.25
N ALA A 19 -0.67 -6.15 5.94
CA ALA A 19 -0.63 -6.08 7.40
C ALA A 19 -1.49 -4.93 7.94
N ILE A 20 -1.49 -3.79 7.25
CA ILE A 20 -2.23 -2.57 7.63
C ILE A 20 -3.71 -2.68 7.28
N TYR A 21 -4.03 -3.10 6.06
CA TYR A 21 -5.38 -3.08 5.51
C TYR A 21 -6.08 -4.46 5.50
N GLY A 22 -5.37 -5.53 5.85
CA GLY A 22 -5.84 -6.91 5.76
C GLY A 22 -5.80 -7.50 4.34
N THR A 23 -5.45 -6.71 3.32
CA THR A 23 -5.33 -7.13 1.92
C THR A 23 -4.27 -6.33 1.18
N GLU A 24 -3.65 -6.92 0.17
CA GLU A 24 -2.74 -6.27 -0.78
C GLU A 24 -3.44 -5.93 -2.12
N GLN A 25 -4.73 -6.26 -2.23
CA GLN A 25 -5.54 -6.04 -3.44
C GLN A 25 -6.33 -4.73 -3.37
N GLY A 26 -6.97 -4.34 -4.46
CA GLY A 26 -7.93 -3.24 -4.50
C GLY A 26 -7.31 -1.86 -4.24
N GLY A 27 -6.11 -1.60 -4.75
CA GLY A 27 -5.52 -0.25 -4.69
C GLY A 27 -4.82 0.10 -3.36
N THR A 28 -4.65 -0.86 -2.43
CA THR A 28 -4.04 -0.60 -1.11
C THR A 28 -2.59 -0.12 -1.21
N VAL A 29 -1.80 -0.74 -2.10
CA VAL A 29 -0.39 -0.37 -2.33
C VAL A 29 -0.30 1.00 -3.00
N GLU A 30 -1.14 1.26 -3.99
CA GLU A 30 -1.25 2.51 -4.72
C GLU A 30 -1.67 3.65 -3.79
N ALA A 31 -2.60 3.39 -2.87
CA ALA A 31 -3.01 4.34 -1.85
C ALA A 31 -1.83 4.73 -0.95
N LEU A 32 -1.00 3.77 -0.52
CA LEU A 32 0.22 4.05 0.25
C LEU A 32 1.25 4.84 -0.57
N LEU A 33 1.45 4.48 -1.84
CA LEU A 33 2.38 5.21 -2.72
C LEU A 33 1.94 6.65 -2.96
N ASN A 34 0.65 6.88 -3.22
CA ASN A 34 0.08 8.20 -3.41
C ASN A 34 0.15 9.06 -2.14
N ALA A 35 -0.05 8.45 -0.97
CA ALA A 35 0.04 9.13 0.32
C ALA A 35 1.49 9.43 0.75
N ASN A 36 2.48 8.73 0.18
CA ASN A 36 3.90 8.85 0.52
C ASN A 36 4.77 9.10 -0.73
N PRO A 37 4.75 10.33 -1.30
CA PRO A 37 5.61 10.68 -2.43
C PRO A 37 7.10 10.39 -2.15
N GLY A 38 7.76 9.75 -3.10
CA GLY A 38 9.16 9.33 -2.97
C GLY A 38 9.36 7.93 -2.35
N LEU A 39 8.31 7.29 -1.84
CA LEU A 39 8.40 5.92 -1.34
C LEU A 39 8.81 4.93 -2.45
N ALA A 40 8.22 5.07 -3.65
CA ALA A 40 8.55 4.23 -4.80
C ALA A 40 10.04 4.31 -5.20
N ALA A 41 10.68 5.46 -4.99
CA ALA A 41 12.09 5.66 -5.33
C ALA A 41 13.04 4.93 -4.38
N LYS A 42 12.57 4.53 -3.18
CA LYS A 42 13.37 3.76 -2.21
C LYS A 42 13.57 2.30 -2.63
N GLY A 43 12.81 1.82 -3.61
CA GLY A 43 12.88 0.46 -4.12
C GLY A 43 11.81 -0.46 -3.54
N MET A 44 12.03 -1.77 -3.68
CA MET A 44 11.02 -2.79 -3.35
C MET A 44 10.89 -3.07 -1.85
N ILE A 45 11.95 -2.82 -1.08
CA ILE A 45 12.01 -3.01 0.38
C ILE A 45 11.89 -1.64 1.03
N VAL A 46 10.95 -1.52 1.96
CA VAL A 46 10.81 -0.37 2.83
C VAL A 46 11.66 -0.64 4.09
N PRO A 47 12.69 0.17 4.35
CA PRO A 47 13.54 -0.05 5.52
C PRO A 47 12.79 0.14 6.83
N ALA A 48 13.20 -0.61 7.86
CA ALA A 48 12.78 -0.41 9.23
C ALA A 48 12.99 1.04 9.68
N GLY A 49 12.08 1.54 10.53
CA GLY A 49 12.05 2.92 10.98
C GLY A 49 11.47 3.91 9.96
N THR A 50 11.09 3.46 8.75
CA THR A 50 10.36 4.33 7.82
C THR A 50 8.99 4.66 8.39
N GLU A 51 8.68 5.95 8.48
CA GLU A 51 7.33 6.42 8.81
C GLU A 51 6.48 6.46 7.54
N LEU A 52 5.39 5.70 7.55
CA LEU A 52 4.40 5.63 6.48
C LEU A 52 3.13 6.33 6.91
N VAL A 53 2.64 7.20 6.04
CA VAL A 53 1.29 7.73 6.11
C VAL A 53 0.32 6.65 5.67
N ILE A 54 -0.65 6.33 6.52
CA ILE A 54 -1.78 5.45 6.22
C ILE A 54 -3.01 6.31 5.91
N PRO A 55 -3.49 6.34 4.64
CA PRO A 55 -4.81 6.87 4.33
C PRO A 55 -5.92 5.97 4.89
N GLU A 56 -6.96 6.58 5.48
CA GLU A 56 -8.15 5.89 6.03
C GLU A 56 -9.00 5.21 4.93
N GLN A 57 -8.95 5.72 3.71
CA GLN A 57 -9.80 5.26 2.62
C GLN A 57 -8.95 4.65 1.52
N VAL A 58 -8.96 3.32 1.45
CA VAL A 58 -8.54 2.61 0.25
C VAL A 58 -9.79 2.45 -0.59
N ALA A 59 -9.88 3.19 -1.70
CA ALA A 59 -10.92 2.95 -2.68
C ALA A 59 -10.62 1.59 -3.32
N ALA A 60 -11.30 0.54 -2.85
CA ALA A 60 -11.30 -0.74 -3.50
C ALA A 60 -11.96 -0.55 -4.88
N GLU A 61 -11.15 -0.57 -5.94
CA GLU A 61 -11.69 -0.71 -7.28
C GLU A 61 -12.30 -2.11 -7.38
N GLU A 62 -13.62 -2.18 -7.48
CA GLU A 62 -14.30 -3.43 -7.81
C GLU A 62 -13.81 -3.88 -9.18
N PRO A 63 -13.25 -5.10 -9.31
CA PRO A 63 -12.74 -5.55 -10.59
C PRO A 63 -13.90 -5.60 -11.58
N ALA A 64 -13.81 -4.80 -12.64
CA ALA A 64 -14.73 -4.93 -13.76
C ALA A 64 -14.60 -6.36 -14.31
N LEU A 65 -15.72 -7.08 -14.41
CA LEU A 65 -15.74 -8.42 -14.98
C LEU A 65 -15.44 -8.30 -16.49
N VAL A 66 -14.19 -8.52 -16.87
CA VAL A 66 -13.77 -8.61 -18.27
C VAL A 66 -13.74 -10.08 -18.68
N ARG A 67 -14.35 -10.41 -19.81
CA ARG A 67 -14.21 -11.72 -20.47
C ARG A 67 -13.19 -11.56 -21.60
N PRO A 68 -11.89 -11.86 -21.37
CA PRO A 68 -10.85 -11.52 -22.36
C PRO A 68 -10.82 -12.44 -23.59
N TRP A 69 -11.75 -13.40 -23.68
CA TRP A 69 -11.83 -14.40 -24.75
C TRP A 69 -13.24 -14.54 -25.35
N ASP A 70 -14.15 -13.60 -25.08
CA ASP A 70 -15.51 -13.52 -25.66
C ASP A 70 -15.56 -12.31 -26.62
#